data_AF-A0A7X1NKZ4-F1
#
_entry.id   AF-A0A7X1NKZ4-F1
#
_cell.length_a   1.000
_cell.length_b   1.000
_cell.length_c   1.000
_cell.angle_alpha   90.00
_cell.angle_beta   90.00
_cell.angle_gamma   90.00
#
_symmetry.space_group_name_H-M   'P 1'
#
loop_
_entity.id
_entity.type
_entity.pdbx_description
1 polymer ?
#
loop_
_entity_poly.entity_id
_entity_poly.type
_entity_poly.pdbx_seq_one_letter_code
_entity_poly.pdbx_strand_id
1 'polypeptide(L)' 'WAFVEAANFAIRSCPEARRFYERKKRARNAIVAIKALAHKLARACYHMLREHKSFEVTRCFG' A
#
# COMPACT_ATOMS: atom_id res chain seq x y z
N TRP A 1 -1.80 4.25 -13.03
CA TRP A 1 -3.19 3.83 -12.81
C TRP A 1 -3.25 2.49 -12.06
N ALA A 2 -2.57 1.44 -12.52
CA ALA A 2 -2.53 0.11 -11.86
C ALA A 2 -2.35 0.11 -10.33
N PHE A 3 -1.36 0.82 -9.77
CA PHE A 3 -1.14 0.81 -8.31
C PHE A 3 -2.21 1.55 -7.50
N VAL A 4 -2.96 2.46 -8.12
CA VAL A 4 -4.10 3.12 -7.47
C VAL A 4 -5.26 2.13 -7.37
N GLU A 5 -5.48 1.31 -8.38
CA GLU A 5 -6.47 0.22 -8.33
C GLU A 5 -6.07 -0.83 -7.30
N ALA A 6 -4.80 -1.25 -7.32
CA ALA A 6 -4.24 -2.17 -6.33
C ALA A 6 -4.39 -1.63 -4.91
N ALA A 7 -4.19 -0.33 -4.70
CA ALA A 7 -4.43 0.31 -3.39
C ALA A 7 -5.91 0.23 -2.98
N ASN A 8 -6.84 0.52 -3.89
CA ASN A 8 -8.27 0.40 -3.60
C ASN A 8 -8.69 -1.04 -3.29
N PHE A 9 -8.12 -2.02 -4.00
CA PHE A 9 -8.32 -3.43 -3.71
C PHE A 9 -7.73 -3.81 -2.34
N ALA A 10 -6.50 -3.42 -2.06
CA ALA A 10 -5.80 -3.72 -0.82
C ALA A 10 -6.51 -3.17 0.42
N ILE A 11 -7.14 -1.99 0.33
CA ILE A 11 -7.96 -1.42 1.41
C ILE A 11 -9.11 -2.36 1.83
N ARG A 12 -9.65 -3.16 0.90
CA ARG A 12 -10.75 -4.09 1.16
C ARG A 12 -10.27 -5.47 1.62
N SER A 13 -9.16 -5.95 1.07
CA SER A 13 -8.67 -7.31 1.30
C SER A 13 -7.61 -7.44 2.40
N CYS A 14 -6.92 -6.36 2.77
CA CYS A 14 -5.81 -6.37 3.74
C CYS A 14 -6.08 -5.40 4.91
N PRO A 15 -6.26 -5.90 6.14
CA PRO A 15 -6.46 -5.07 7.34
C PRO A 15 -5.32 -4.08 7.60
N GLU A 16 -4.07 -4.46 7.33
CA GLU A 16 -2.88 -3.62 7.51
C GLU A 16 -2.86 -2.44 6.53
N ALA A 17 -3.17 -2.71 5.25
CA ALA A 17 -3.33 -1.68 4.23
C ALA A 17 -4.45 -0.71 4.59
N ARG A 18 -5.59 -1.22 5.09
CA ARG A 18 -6.69 -0.41 5.58
C ARG A 18 -6.28 0.46 6.77
N ARG A 19 -5.59 -0.09 7.77
CA ARG A 19 -5.08 0.67 8.93
C ARG A 19 -4.12 1.78 8.50
N PHE A 20 -3.19 1.49 7.58
CA PHE A 20 -2.29 2.50 7.02
C PHE A 20 -3.06 3.62 6.32
N TYR A 21 -4.01 3.25 5.45
CA TYR A 21 -4.86 4.18 4.73
C TYR A 21 -5.66 5.08 5.68
N GLU A 22 -6.35 4.51 6.66
CA GLU A 22 -7.16 5.27 7.62
C GLU A 22 -6.31 6.23 8.45
N ARG A 23 -5.14 5.79 8.93
CA ARG A 23 -4.19 6.66 9.65
C ARG A 23 -3.75 7.84 8.78
N LYS A 24 -3.39 7.58 7.51
CA LYS A 24 -2.93 8.63 6.58
C LYS A 24 -4.07 9.56 6.16
N LYS A 25 -5.28 9.02 5.98
CA LYS A 25 -6.50 9.77 5.66
C LYS A 25 -6.84 10.73 6.80
N ARG A 26 -6.83 10.26 8.05
CA ARG A 26 -7.04 11.09 9.26
C ARG A 26 -6.03 12.22 9.38
N ALA A 27 -4.76 11.97 9.05
CA ALA A 27 -3.70 12.98 9.15
C ALA A 27 -3.68 13.99 7.98
N ARG A 28 -4.26 13.65 6.83
CA ARG A 28 -4.24 14.48 5.61
C ARG A 28 -5.62 14.45 4.94
N ASN A 29 -5.75 13.72 3.83
CA ASN A 29 -7.00 13.53 3.10
C ASN A 29 -6.98 12.18 2.36
N ALA A 30 -8.15 11.77 1.85
CA ALA A 30 -8.31 10.48 1.19
C ALA A 30 -7.44 10.32 -0.07
N ILE A 31 -7.32 11.38 -0.88
CA ILE A 31 -6.54 11.35 -2.14
C ILE A 31 -5.07 11.09 -1.84
N VAL A 32 -4.49 11.81 -0.87
CA VAL A 32 -3.11 11.62 -0.42
C VAL A 32 -2.91 10.23 0.18
N ALA A 33 -3.89 9.74 0.95
CA ALA A 33 -3.81 8.41 1.54
C ALA A 33 -3.79 7.29 0.49
N ILE A 34 -4.63 7.34 -0.54
CA ILE A 34 -4.62 6.38 -1.65
C ILE A 34 -3.28 6.44 -2.40
N LYS A 35 -2.82 7.64 -2.75
CA LYS A 35 -1.53 7.81 -3.45
C LYS A 35 -0.35 7.28 -2.64
N ALA A 36 -0.35 7.51 -1.32
CA ALA A 36 0.69 7.00 -0.43
C ALA A 36 0.66 5.46 -0.34
N LEU A 37 -0.53 4.86 -0.29
CA LEU A 37 -0.69 3.40 -0.30
C LEU A 37 -0.22 2.80 -1.62
N ALA A 38 -0.63 3.38 -2.75
CA ALA A 38 -0.17 2.98 -4.08
C ALA A 38 1.36 3.03 -4.20
N HIS A 39 1.99 4.08 -3.66
CA HIS A 39 3.45 4.20 -3.64
C HIS A 39 4.13 3.12 -2.79
N LYS A 40 3.58 2.77 -1.62
CA LYS A 40 4.08 1.64 -0.81
C LYS A 40 4.01 0.31 -1.56
N LEU A 41 2.89 0.04 -2.23
CA LEU A 41 2.71 -1.16 -3.05
C LEU A 41 3.71 -1.20 -4.22
N ALA A 42 3.90 -0.07 -4.92
CA ALA A 42 4.89 0.03 -5.99
C ALA A 42 6.32 -0.26 -5.52
N ARG A 43 6.71 0.31 -4.36
CA ARG A 43 8.01 0.01 -3.74
C ARG A 43 8.14 -1.45 -3.36
N ALA A 44 7.09 -2.05 -2.78
CA ALA A 44 7.11 -3.47 -2.44
C ALA A 44 7.30 -4.34 -3.69
N CYS A 45 6.58 -4.07 -4.78
CA CYS A 45 6.77 -4.76 -6.06
C CYS A 45 8.19 -4.63 -6.60
N TYR A 46 8.79 -3.43 -6.55
CA TYR A 46 10.18 -3.24 -6.95
C TYR A 46 11.14 -4.13 -6.14
N HIS A 47 10.98 -4.19 -4.82
CA HIS A 47 11.82 -5.02 -3.97
C HIS A 47 11.60 -6.52 -4.19
N MET A 48 10.36 -6.96 -4.38
CA MET A 48 10.04 -8.36 -4.71
C MET A 48 10.74 -8.81 -5.99
N LEU A 49 10.64 -7.99 -7.04
CA LEU A 49 11.25 -8.28 -8.34
C LEU A 49 12.77 -8.25 -8.27
N ARG A 50 13.35 -7.27 -7.55
CA ARG A 50 14.80 -7.13 -7.43
C ARG A 50 15.44 -8.21 -6.57
N GLU A 51 14.78 -8.62 -5.49
CA GLU A 51 15.33 -9.56 -4.51
C GLU A 51 14.84 -11.00 -4.76
N HIS A 52 13.98 -11.21 -5.76
CA HIS A 52 13.29 -12.49 -6.05
C HIS A 52 12.62 -13.08 -4.81
N LYS A 53 12.02 -12.22 -3.98
CA LYS A 53 11.34 -12.59 -2.73
C LYS A 53 9.83 -12.39 -2.86
N SER A 54 9.08 -13.19 -2.10
CA SER A 54 7.64 -13.04 -1.96
C SER A 54 7.29 -11.71 -1.27
N PHE A 55 6.03 -11.30 -1.42
CA PHE A 55 5.51 -10.11 -0.75
C PHE A 55 5.42 -10.35 0.76
N GLU A 56 6.02 -9.44 1.54
CA GLU A 56 5.94 -9.45 3.00
C GLU A 56 5.15 -8.23 3.51
N VAL A 57 3.98 -8.48 4.09
CA VAL A 57 3.06 -7.45 4.59
C VAL A 57 3.72 -6.57 5.66
N THR A 58 4.49 -7.19 6.57
CA THR A 58 5.23 -6.51 7.64
C THR A 58 6.27 -5.54 7.09
N ARG A 59 6.98 -5.90 6.03
CA ARG A 59 7.95 -5.00 5.38
C ARG A 59 7.27 -3.86 4.62
N CYS A 60 6.04 -4.07 4.16
CA CYS A 60 5.27 -3.06 3.43
C CYS A 60 4.59 -2.05 4.36
N PHE A 61 4.03 -2.50 5.48
CA PHE A 61 3.16 -1.70 6.37
C PHE A 61 3.64 -1.54 7.82
N GLY A 62 4.65 -2.31 8.23
CA GLY A 62 5.32 -2.18 9.52
C GLY A 62 6.08 -0.87 9.70
#